data_AF-A0A679J6G8-F1
#
_entry.id   AF-A0A679J6G8-F1
#
_cell.length_a   1.000
_cell.length_b   1.000
_cell.length_c   1.000
_cell.angle_alpha   90.00
_cell.angle_beta   90.00
_cell.angle_gamma   90.00
#
_symmetry.space_group_name_H-M   'P 1'
#
loop_
_entity.id
_entity.type
_entity.pdbx_description
1 polymer ?
#
loop_
_entity_poly.entity_id
_entity_poly.type
_entity_poly.pdbx_seq_one_letter_code
_entity_poly.pdbx_strand_id
1 'polypeptide(L)'
;MRVKPCFLALALTLAAPAFAQSAPAAAPLKGEDCKAQEALLERDIDLARSRGQMLRRRELADALAGLQVRCTAPAAPQGREARIERLEQEIRVLRSELEQAESQLRSLRGTAQ
;
A
#
# COMPACT_ATOMS: atom_id res chain seq x y z
N MET A 1 61.11 19.91 -28.44
CA MET A 1 59.78 19.27 -28.46
C MET A 1 59.64 18.43 -27.20
N ARG A 2 58.69 18.78 -26.32
CA ARG A 2 58.53 18.19 -24.97
C ARG A 2 57.82 16.83 -25.08
N VAL A 3 58.50 15.76 -24.67
CA VAL A 3 57.96 14.39 -24.64
C VAL A 3 57.08 14.23 -23.38
N LYS A 4 55.86 13.72 -23.55
CA LYS A 4 54.87 13.43 -22.50
C LYS A 4 55.33 12.27 -21.59
N PRO A 5 55.08 12.32 -20.28
CA PRO A 5 54.86 11.11 -19.49
C PRO A 5 53.35 10.84 -19.37
N CYS A 6 52.91 9.67 -19.85
CA CYS A 6 51.58 9.14 -19.59
C CYS A 6 51.55 8.54 -18.19
N PHE A 7 50.91 9.26 -17.26
CA PHE A 7 50.34 8.68 -16.06
C PHE A 7 48.87 9.09 -16.00
N LEU A 8 47.96 8.12 -16.03
CA LEU A 8 47.10 7.84 -14.87
C LEU A 8 46.05 6.79 -15.27
N ALA A 9 46.09 5.69 -14.53
CA ALA A 9 45.06 4.69 -14.47
C ALA A 9 43.73 5.33 -14.04
N LEU A 10 42.66 5.07 -14.80
CA LEU A 10 41.30 5.38 -14.37
C LEU A 10 40.62 4.06 -14.02
N ALA A 11 40.41 3.88 -12.72
CA ALA A 11 39.73 2.75 -12.14
C ALA A 11 38.31 2.60 -12.67
N LEU A 12 37.96 1.37 -13.06
CA LEU A 12 36.59 0.95 -13.32
C LEU A 12 35.76 1.16 -12.04
N THR A 13 34.87 2.15 -12.04
CA THR A 13 33.83 2.25 -11.02
C THR A 13 32.63 1.44 -11.50
N LEU A 14 32.36 0.32 -10.82
CA LEU A 14 31.11 -0.42 -10.96
C LEU A 14 29.97 0.49 -10.46
N ALA A 15 29.29 1.16 -11.38
CA ALA A 15 28.00 1.76 -11.11
C ALA A 15 26.93 0.66 -11.26
N ALA A 16 26.55 0.02 -10.15
CA ALA A 16 25.35 -0.79 -10.11
C ALA A 16 24.13 0.16 -10.02
N PRO A 17 23.19 0.16 -10.99
CA PRO A 17 21.94 0.87 -10.82
C PRO A 17 21.05 0.01 -9.92
N ALA A 18 21.03 0.33 -8.63
CA ALA A 18 20.14 -0.28 -7.67
C ALA A 18 18.91 0.60 -7.46
N PHE A 19 17.94 0.62 -8.39
CA PHE A 19 16.59 1.12 -8.10
C PHE A 19 15.54 0.40 -8.96
N ALA A 20 15.12 -0.76 -8.48
CA ALA A 20 13.78 -1.28 -8.74
C ALA A 20 13.16 -1.62 -7.39
N GLN A 21 12.89 -0.58 -6.59
CA GLN A 21 11.97 -0.71 -5.47
C GLN A 21 10.59 -0.88 -6.07
N SER A 22 10.14 -2.13 -6.12
CA SER A 22 8.73 -2.46 -6.31
C SER A 22 7.92 -1.65 -5.31
N ALA A 23 7.09 -0.75 -5.83
CA ALA A 23 6.17 0.03 -5.02
C ALA A 23 5.35 -0.92 -4.15
N PRO A 24 5.17 -0.63 -2.85
CA PRO A 24 4.32 -1.44 -1.99
C PRO A 24 2.93 -1.49 -2.63
N ALA A 25 2.38 -2.69 -2.74
CA ALA A 25 1.02 -2.91 -3.21
C ALA A 25 0.08 -2.06 -2.35
N ALA A 26 -0.33 -0.92 -2.91
CA ALA A 26 -1.19 0.03 -2.22
C ALA A 26 -2.47 -0.69 -1.82
N ALA A 27 -2.82 -0.61 -0.53
CA ALA A 27 -4.02 -1.20 0.01
C ALA A 27 -5.26 -0.78 -0.81
N PRO A 28 -6.29 -1.63 -0.91
CA PRO A 28 -7.52 -1.27 -1.63
C PRO A 28 -8.11 0.01 -1.02
N LEU A 29 -8.23 1.04 -1.86
CA LEU A 29 -8.76 2.34 -1.46
C LEU A 29 -10.28 2.24 -1.27
N LYS A 30 -10.81 2.87 -0.22
CA LYS A 30 -12.27 2.98 -0.04
C LYS A 30 -12.86 3.87 -1.13
N GLY A 31 -14.12 3.63 -1.49
CA GLY A 31 -14.77 4.30 -2.64
C GLY A 31 -14.75 5.83 -2.61
N GLU A 32 -14.86 6.46 -1.43
CA GLU A 32 -14.78 7.92 -1.30
C GLU A 32 -13.33 8.45 -1.45
N ASP A 33 -12.35 7.72 -0.93
CA ASP A 33 -10.92 8.06 -1.08
C ASP A 33 -10.45 7.94 -2.54
N CYS A 34 -11.10 7.07 -3.32
CA CYS A 34 -10.79 6.92 -4.73
C CYS A 34 -11.16 8.16 -5.55
N LYS A 35 -12.41 8.63 -5.48
CA LYS A 35 -12.86 9.78 -6.28
C LYS A 35 -12.05 11.04 -5.97
N ALA A 36 -11.68 11.23 -4.70
CA ALA A 36 -10.82 12.34 -4.30
C ALA A 36 -9.42 12.26 -4.94
N GLN A 37 -8.83 11.07 -5.01
CA GLN A 37 -7.52 10.85 -5.64
C GLN A 37 -7.58 10.95 -7.17
N GLU A 38 -8.65 10.48 -7.80
CA GLU A 38 -8.87 10.66 -9.25
C GLU A 38 -8.94 12.16 -9.59
N ALA A 39 -9.75 12.94 -8.87
CA ALA A 39 -9.87 14.38 -9.09
C ALA A 39 -8.55 15.16 -8.82
N LEU A 40 -7.68 14.65 -7.95
CA LEU A 40 -6.34 15.21 -7.75
C LEU A 40 -5.44 14.94 -8.97
N LEU A 41 -5.39 13.69 -9.44
CA LEU A 41 -4.59 13.32 -10.61
C LEU A 41 -5.05 14.03 -11.89
N GLU A 42 -6.36 14.18 -12.10
CA GLU A 42 -6.90 14.93 -13.24
C GLU A 42 -6.45 16.40 -13.24
N ARG A 43 -6.50 17.05 -12.08
CA ARG A 43 -5.98 18.43 -11.92
C ARG A 43 -4.49 18.53 -12.22
N ASP A 44 -3.70 17.56 -11.77
CA ASP A 44 -2.26 17.53 -12.04
C ASP A 44 -1.95 17.28 -13.52
N ILE A 45 -2.76 16.47 -14.21
CA ILE A 45 -2.67 16.25 -15.66
C ILE A 45 -2.91 17.55 -16.43
N ASP A 46 -3.95 18.31 -16.06
CA ASP A 46 -4.25 19.60 -16.69
C ASP A 46 -3.17 20.63 -16.42
N LEU A 47 -2.61 20.65 -15.21
CA LEU A 47 -1.48 21.50 -14.87
C LEU A 47 -0.24 21.13 -15.68
N ALA A 48 0.10 19.84 -15.79
CA ALA A 48 1.21 19.36 -16.61
C ALA A 48 1.02 19.70 -18.10
N ARG A 49 -0.22 19.62 -18.60
CA ARG A 49 -0.60 20.01 -19.96
C ARG A 49 -0.36 21.50 -20.20
N SER A 50 -0.84 22.36 -19.30
CA SER A 50 -0.66 23.82 -19.42
C SER A 50 0.81 24.24 -19.41
N ARG A 51 1.67 23.46 -18.75
CA ARG A 51 3.12 23.67 -18.65
C ARG A 51 3.93 23.00 -19.76
N GLY A 52 3.29 22.31 -20.71
CA GLY A 52 3.99 21.58 -21.79
C GLY A 52 4.81 20.38 -21.32
N GLN A 53 4.56 19.85 -20.11
CA GLN A 53 5.33 18.76 -19.52
C GLN A 53 4.81 17.39 -20.02
N MET A 54 5.10 17.06 -21.28
CA MET A 54 4.50 15.91 -21.96
C MET A 54 4.83 14.56 -21.32
N LEU A 55 6.06 14.35 -20.83
CA LEU A 55 6.44 13.11 -20.15
C LEU A 55 5.67 12.97 -18.82
N ARG A 56 5.68 14.03 -18.00
CA ARG A 56 4.99 14.05 -16.71
C ARG A 56 3.48 13.83 -16.87
N ARG A 57 2.88 14.41 -17.91
CA ARG A 57 1.47 14.20 -18.25
C ARG A 57 1.18 12.72 -18.52
N ARG A 58 2.06 12.01 -19.22
CA ARG A 58 1.91 10.58 -19.49
C ARG A 58 2.00 9.76 -18.21
N GLU A 59 3.01 10.03 -17.39
CA GLU A 59 3.15 9.36 -16.07
C GLU A 59 1.90 9.53 -15.20
N LEU A 60 1.33 10.74 -15.16
CA LEU A 60 0.12 11.03 -14.40
C LEU A 60 -1.12 10.33 -14.99
N ALA A 61 -1.22 10.24 -16.33
CA ALA A 61 -2.29 9.51 -17.00
C ALA A 61 -2.21 8.00 -16.74
N ASP A 62 -1.00 7.43 -16.75
CA ASP A 62 -0.77 6.03 -16.41
C ASP A 62 -1.10 5.74 -14.94
N ALA A 63 -0.74 6.68 -14.04
CA ALA A 63 -1.12 6.60 -12.63
C ALA A 63 -2.65 6.67 -12.43
N LEU A 64 -3.35 7.52 -13.17
CA LEU A 64 -4.81 7.62 -13.16
C LEU A 64 -5.45 6.32 -13.66
N ALA A 65 -4.97 5.75 -14.76
CA ALA A 65 -5.45 4.46 -15.26
C ALA A 65 -5.24 3.32 -14.24
N GLY A 66 -4.07 3.27 -13.61
CA GLY A 66 -3.79 2.30 -12.55
C GLY A 66 -4.63 2.51 -11.29
N LEU A 67 -5.00 3.76 -10.97
CA LEU A 67 -5.94 4.08 -9.89
C LEU A 67 -7.36 3.61 -10.23
N GLN A 68 -7.86 3.92 -11.42
CA GLN A 68 -9.19 3.52 -11.88
C GLN A 68 -9.39 1.99 -11.85
N VAL A 69 -8.36 1.24 -12.25
CA VAL A 69 -8.37 -0.23 -12.14
C VAL A 69 -8.51 -0.68 -10.68
N ARG A 70 -7.76 -0.08 -9.75
CA ARG A 70 -7.84 -0.43 -8.32
C ARG A 70 -9.15 -0.03 -7.67
N CYS A 71 -9.77 1.05 -8.14
CA CYS A 71 -11.04 1.54 -7.62
C CYS A 71 -12.26 0.80 -8.18
N THR A 72 -12.15 0.34 -9.43
CA THR A 72 -13.22 -0.42 -10.11
C THR A 72 -13.06 -1.91 -9.89
N ALA A 73 -11.86 -2.39 -9.55
CA ALA A 73 -11.64 -3.77 -9.16
C ALA A 73 -12.58 -4.09 -7.99
N PRO A 74 -13.52 -5.05 -8.16
CA PRO A 74 -14.27 -5.54 -7.02
C PRO A 74 -13.24 -6.02 -6.02
N ALA A 75 -13.28 -5.49 -4.80
CA ALA A 75 -12.41 -5.94 -3.72
C ALA A 75 -12.41 -7.47 -3.75
N ALA A 76 -11.24 -8.08 -3.94
CA ALA A 76 -11.09 -9.51 -4.15
C ALA A 76 -12.00 -10.29 -3.18
N PRO A 77 -12.62 -11.41 -3.61
CA PRO A 77 -13.76 -12.07 -2.93
C PRO A 77 -13.49 -12.65 -1.53
N GLN A 78 -12.36 -12.34 -0.88
CA GLN A 78 -12.38 -12.11 0.57
C GLN A 78 -13.02 -10.74 0.86
N GLY A 79 -14.17 -10.51 0.21
CA GLY A 79 -14.89 -9.26 0.19
C GLY A 79 -15.26 -8.91 1.62
N ARG A 80 -15.40 -7.62 1.88
CA ARG A 80 -15.74 -7.05 3.18
C ARG A 80 -16.71 -7.90 4.03
N GLU A 81 -17.74 -8.49 3.43
CA GLU A 81 -18.68 -9.40 4.09
C GLU A 81 -18.03 -10.66 4.69
N ALA A 82 -17.18 -11.38 3.94
CA ALA A 82 -16.45 -12.55 4.46
C ALA A 82 -15.53 -12.16 5.63
N ARG A 83 -14.98 -10.93 5.61
CA ARG A 83 -14.18 -10.40 6.71
C ARG A 83 -15.05 -10.03 7.93
N ILE A 84 -16.25 -9.51 7.70
CA ILE A 84 -17.23 -9.23 8.75
C ILE A 84 -17.67 -10.54 9.41
N GLU A 85 -18.06 -11.54 8.63
CA GLU A 85 -18.51 -12.85 9.15
C GLU A 85 -17.43 -13.53 9.98
N ARG A 86 -16.17 -13.50 9.51
CA ARG A 86 -15.02 -14.00 10.28
C ARG A 86 -14.89 -13.29 11.63
N LEU A 87 -14.98 -11.96 11.65
CA LEU A 87 -14.87 -11.17 12.88
C LEU A 87 -16.03 -11.42 13.83
N GLU A 88 -17.26 -11.60 13.31
CA GLU A 88 -18.42 -11.95 14.12
C GLU A 88 -18.25 -13.32 14.78
N GLN A 89 -17.72 -14.30 14.03
CA GLN A 89 -17.43 -15.62 14.58
C GLN A 89 -16.36 -15.56 15.67
N GLU A 90 -15.30 -14.78 15.46
CA GLU A 90 -14.23 -14.57 16.44
C GLU A 90 -14.76 -13.91 17.73
N ILE A 91 -15.64 -12.92 17.62
CA ILE A 91 -16.31 -12.30 18.77
C ILE A 91 -17.13 -13.32 19.57
N ARG A 92 -17.85 -14.22 18.89
CA ARG A 92 -18.63 -15.27 19.56
C ARG A 92 -17.73 -16.22 20.36
N VAL A 93 -16.61 -16.64 19.76
CA VAL A 93 -15.62 -17.50 20.43
C VAL A 93 -15.03 -16.80 21.64
N LEU A 94 -14.51 -15.58 21.49
CA LEU A 94 -13.90 -14.83 22.58
C LEU A 94 -14.86 -14.59 23.75
N ARG A 95 -16.15 -14.35 23.49
CA ARG A 95 -17.16 -14.21 24.54
C ARG A 95 -17.35 -15.51 25.33
N SER A 96 -17.36 -16.66 24.64
CA SER A 96 -17.48 -17.95 25.30
C SER A 96 -16.24 -18.27 26.15
N GLU A 97 -15.05 -17.91 25.67
CA GLU A 97 -13.79 -18.06 26.41
C GLU A 97 -13.76 -17.17 27.65
N LEU A 98 -14.25 -15.92 27.52
CA LEU A 98 -14.39 -15.00 28.65
C LEU A 98 -15.34 -15.56 29.71
N GLU A 99 -16.52 -16.04 29.32
CA GLU A 99 -17.49 -16.62 30.24
C GLU A 99 -16.92 -17.84 30.98
N GLN A 100 -16.17 -18.68 30.27
CA GLN A 100 -15.44 -19.80 30.88
C GLN A 100 -14.41 -19.33 31.90
N ALA A 101 -13.56 -18.36 31.54
CA ALA A 101 -12.56 -17.80 32.46
C ALA A 101 -13.20 -17.16 33.71
N GLU A 102 -14.31 -16.43 33.54
CA GLU A 102 -15.07 -15.86 34.64
C GLU A 102 -15.72 -16.93 35.54
N SER A 103 -16.19 -18.04 34.95
CA SER A 103 -16.71 -19.18 35.72
C SER A 103 -15.62 -19.83 36.58
N GLN A 104 -14.41 -20.00 36.03
CA GLN A 104 -13.24 -20.51 36.76
C GLN A 104 -12.82 -19.56 37.87
N LEU A 105 -12.85 -18.25 37.62
CA LEU A 105 -12.57 -17.26 38.65
C LEU A 105 -13.57 -17.34 39.81
N ARG A 106 -14.87 -17.48 39.50
CA ARG A 106 -15.93 -17.61 40.50
C ARG A 106 -15.80 -18.89 41.33
N SER A 107 -15.47 -20.02 40.70
CA SER A 107 -15.28 -21.27 41.43
C SER A 107 -14.09 -21.17 42.39
N LEU A 108 -12.95 -20.65 41.94
CA LEU A 108 -11.77 -20.46 42.78
C LEU A 108 -12.01 -19.49 43.94
N ARG A 109 -12.74 -18.39 43.70
CA ARG A 109 -13.14 -17.45 44.76
C ARG A 109 -14.12 -18.06 45.76
N GLY A 110 -15.07 -18.87 45.30
CA GLY A 110 -16.03 -19.57 46.17
C GLY A 110 -15.39 -20.67 47.01
N THR A 111 -14.29 -21.27 46.55
CA THR A 111 -13.49 -22.24 47.33
C THR A 111 -12.45 -21.60 48.26
N ALA A 112 -12.22 -20.28 48.14
CA ALA A 112 -11.27 -19.54 48.98
C ALA A 112 -11.89 -19.00 50.28
N GLN A 113 -13.05 -19.55 50.67
CA GLN A 113 -13.84 -19.12 51.82
C GLN A 113 -13.93 -20.22 52.87
#